data_AF-A0A2M6WF27-F1
#
_entry.id   AF-A0A2M6WF27-F1
#
_cell.length_a   1.000
_cell.length_b   1.000
_cell.length_c   1.000
_cell.angle_alpha   90.00
_cell.angle_beta   90.00
_cell.angle_gamma   90.00
#
_symmetry.space_group_name_H-M   'P 1'
#
loop_
_entity.id
_entity.type
_entity.pdbx_description
1 polymer ?
#
loop_
_entity_poly.entity_id
_entity_poly.type
_entity_poly.pdbx_seq_one_letter_code
_entity_poly.pdbx_strand_id
1 'polypeptide(L)'
;MFYKTAVKNFRFIRQLVRIAMVLPVVGFIGLFAYDALGADTYQVSARPTLRVKAPVRQTLSRDEQCLQLAIYYEAGFENMWGKMMVAKVILNRVASRRFPNSVCAVVKQKYQFSFYWEKKNPWKRFPPKKKGEMWHVSGLVAHHALRDLLVYKEVWQCAQYYKRTDNVGVSKRSQKFFSTLVFVGTAGEHSVYCDPRDISRERLYALN
;
A
#
# COMPACT_ATOMS: atom_id res chain seq x y z
N MET A 1 -53.22 53.62 -44.88
CA MET A 1 -52.97 54.13 -43.51
C MET A 1 -52.92 52.93 -42.55
N PHE A 2 -51.86 52.11 -42.64
CA PHE A 2 -51.84 50.71 -42.13
C PHE A 2 -50.60 50.37 -41.29
N TYR A 3 -50.09 51.29 -40.45
CA TYR A 3 -48.79 51.06 -39.79
C TYR A 3 -48.62 51.64 -38.37
N LYS A 4 -49.68 51.70 -37.54
CA LYS A 4 -49.54 52.17 -36.14
C LYS A 4 -50.24 51.33 -35.06
N THR A 5 -50.77 50.14 -35.37
CA THR A 5 -51.45 49.29 -34.37
C THR A 5 -50.73 47.96 -34.07
N ALA A 6 -49.56 47.71 -34.66
CA ALA A 6 -48.85 46.44 -34.53
C ALA A 6 -47.75 46.39 -33.44
N VAL A 7 -47.34 47.53 -32.86
CA VAL A 7 -46.16 47.58 -31.96
C VAL A 7 -46.52 47.54 -30.47
N LYS A 8 -47.77 47.85 -30.09
CA LYS A 8 -48.19 47.81 -28.67
C LYS A 8 -48.47 46.39 -28.14
N ASN A 9 -48.78 45.42 -29.01
CA ASN A 9 -49.07 44.04 -28.60
C ASN A 9 -47.82 43.18 -28.30
N PHE A 10 -46.63 43.55 -28.79
CA PHE A 10 -45.43 42.73 -28.58
C PHE A 10 -44.76 42.94 -27.21
N ARG A 11 -44.93 44.12 -26.59
CA ARG A 11 -44.44 44.39 -25.23
C ARG A 11 -45.29 43.72 -24.16
N PHE A 12 -46.60 43.62 -24.37
CA PHE A 12 -47.52 42.96 -23.45
C PHE A 12 -47.30 41.43 -23.41
N ILE A 13 -47.09 40.81 -24.59
CA ILE A 13 -46.82 39.37 -24.70
C ILE A 13 -45.47 39.00 -24.04
N ARG A 14 -44.43 39.83 -24.17
CA ARG A 14 -43.14 39.60 -23.50
C ARG A 14 -43.20 39.69 -21.96
N GLN A 15 -44.12 40.48 -21.41
CA GLN A 15 -44.31 40.60 -19.96
C GLN A 15 -45.11 39.41 -19.41
N LEU A 16 -46.08 38.89 -20.17
CA LEU A 16 -46.84 37.68 -19.82
C LEU A 16 -45.99 36.40 -19.91
N VAL A 17 -45.09 36.28 -20.89
CA VAL A 17 -44.17 35.13 -21.00
C VAL A 17 -43.12 35.14 -19.87
N ARG A 18 -42.71 36.30 -19.35
CA ARG A 18 -41.82 36.37 -18.18
C ARG A 18 -42.51 35.98 -16.86
N ILE A 19 -43.81 36.24 -16.71
CA ILE A 19 -44.56 35.87 -15.49
C ILE A 19 -44.86 34.36 -15.47
N ALA A 20 -45.14 33.75 -16.63
CA ALA A 20 -45.39 32.31 -16.75
C ALA A 20 -44.14 31.41 -16.61
N MET A 21 -42.93 31.97 -16.62
CA MET A 21 -41.67 31.24 -16.36
C MET A 21 -41.00 31.57 -15.02
N VAL A 22 -41.69 32.26 -14.10
CA VAL A 22 -41.15 32.51 -12.74
C VAL A 22 -42.05 31.91 -11.63
N LEU A 23 -43.26 31.47 -11.97
CA LEU A 23 -44.14 30.71 -11.07
C LEU A 23 -44.40 29.32 -11.66
N PRO A 24 -43.41 28.42 -11.52
CA PRO A 24 -43.62 27.35 -10.54
C PRO A 24 -42.39 27.08 -9.67
N VAL A 25 -41.56 28.10 -9.34
CA VAL A 25 -40.45 27.88 -8.40
C VAL A 25 -40.88 28.06 -6.94
N VAL A 26 -41.99 28.75 -6.65
CA VAL A 26 -42.44 28.98 -5.26
C VAL A 26 -43.53 28.00 -4.80
N GLY A 27 -44.18 27.27 -5.73
CA GLY A 27 -45.24 26.30 -5.41
C GLY A 27 -44.76 24.84 -5.27
N PHE A 28 -43.59 24.50 -5.83
CA PHE A 28 -43.02 23.16 -5.71
C PHE A 28 -42.07 22.97 -4.52
N ILE A 29 -41.67 24.08 -3.87
CA ILE A 29 -40.82 24.06 -2.67
C ILE A 29 -41.68 23.93 -1.39
N GLY A 30 -43.00 24.21 -1.47
CA GLY A 30 -43.90 24.27 -0.31
C GLY A 30 -44.67 22.98 0.04
N LEU A 31 -44.69 21.96 -0.83
CA LEU A 31 -45.32 20.65 -0.51
C LEU A 31 -44.32 19.52 -0.26
N PHE A 32 -43.02 19.79 -0.36
CA PHE A 32 -41.96 18.92 0.14
C PHE A 32 -41.21 19.58 1.32
N ALA A 33 -41.89 20.46 2.07
CA ALA A 33 -41.37 21.05 3.30
C ALA A 33 -41.56 20.16 4.54
N TYR A 34 -42.14 18.97 4.42
CA TYR A 34 -42.49 18.15 5.59
C TYR A 34 -41.91 16.76 5.46
N ASP A 35 -40.60 16.62 5.60
CA ASP A 35 -39.92 15.38 6.05
C ASP A 35 -38.39 15.57 6.19
N ALA A 36 -37.82 16.66 5.67
CA ALA A 36 -36.37 16.88 5.70
C ALA A 36 -35.85 17.75 6.86
N LEU A 37 -36.68 18.01 7.89
CA LEU A 37 -36.25 18.58 9.17
C LEU A 37 -36.32 17.53 10.29
N GLY A 38 -36.03 16.27 9.95
CA GLY A 38 -35.38 15.39 10.88
C GLY A 38 -33.96 15.91 11.06
N ALA A 39 -33.75 16.77 12.05
CA ALA A 39 -32.46 16.85 12.71
C ALA A 39 -32.23 15.46 13.31
N ASP A 40 -31.76 14.51 12.49
CA ASP A 40 -31.11 13.32 12.97
C ASP A 40 -29.88 13.85 13.68
N THR A 41 -30.03 14.09 14.97
CA THR A 41 -28.93 13.99 15.89
C THR A 41 -28.29 12.67 15.53
N TYR A 42 -27.18 12.72 14.80
CA TYR A 42 -26.32 11.57 14.62
C TYR A 42 -25.85 11.24 16.03
N GLN A 43 -26.64 10.42 16.72
CA GLN A 43 -26.26 9.81 17.97
C GLN A 43 -25.00 9.06 17.61
N VAL A 44 -23.84 9.59 18.04
CA VAL A 44 -22.64 8.79 18.17
C VAL A 44 -22.99 7.76 19.23
N SER A 45 -23.74 6.73 18.82
CA SER A 45 -23.97 5.54 19.61
C SER A 45 -22.57 5.08 19.94
N ALA A 46 -22.22 5.19 21.23
CA ALA A 46 -20.95 4.72 21.74
C ALA A 46 -20.81 3.31 21.19
N ARG A 47 -19.89 3.15 20.21
CA ARG A 47 -19.67 1.87 19.54
C ARG A 47 -19.64 0.82 20.65
N PRO A 48 -20.37 -0.30 20.54
CA PRO A 48 -20.22 -1.38 21.51
C PRO A 48 -18.72 -1.56 21.61
N THR A 49 -18.17 -1.33 22.80
CA THR A 49 -16.72 -1.36 22.99
C THR A 49 -16.32 -2.70 22.44
N LEU A 50 -15.64 -2.70 21.28
CA LEU A 50 -15.25 -3.93 20.64
C LEU A 50 -14.32 -4.52 21.68
N ARG A 51 -14.83 -5.52 22.40
CA ARG A 51 -14.08 -6.19 23.44
C ARG A 51 -13.05 -6.94 22.64
N VAL A 52 -11.93 -6.28 22.35
CA VAL A 52 -10.79 -6.86 21.69
C VAL A 52 -10.44 -8.02 22.60
N LYS A 53 -10.87 -9.22 22.21
CA LYS A 53 -10.48 -10.44 22.89
C LYS A 53 -8.98 -10.34 23.05
N ALA A 54 -8.52 -10.56 24.29
CA ALA A 54 -7.09 -10.58 24.63
C ALA A 54 -6.32 -11.21 23.47
N PRO A 55 -5.17 -10.63 23.06
CA PRO A 55 -4.49 -11.04 21.83
C PRO A 55 -4.37 -12.55 21.85
N VAL A 56 -5.02 -13.21 20.89
CA VAL A 56 -4.84 -14.63 20.66
C VAL A 56 -3.33 -14.81 20.56
N ARG A 57 -2.74 -15.60 21.47
CA ARG A 57 -1.34 -16.03 21.33
C ARG A 57 -1.29 -16.89 20.07
N GLN A 58 -1.19 -16.26 18.92
CA GLN A 58 -0.91 -16.94 17.68
C GLN A 58 0.51 -17.48 17.83
N THR A 59 0.61 -18.80 17.94
CA THR A 59 1.91 -19.46 17.90
C THR A 59 2.41 -19.31 16.47
N LEU A 60 3.35 -18.37 16.27
CA LEU A 60 3.93 -18.12 14.97
C LEU A 60 4.64 -19.39 14.48
N SER A 61 4.39 -19.78 13.24
CA SER A 61 5.16 -20.85 12.60
C SER A 61 6.64 -20.47 12.55
N ARG A 62 7.52 -21.46 12.39
CA ARG A 62 8.97 -21.22 12.29
C ARG A 62 9.32 -20.24 11.17
N ASP A 63 8.67 -20.39 10.01
CA ASP A 63 8.86 -19.51 8.87
C ASP A 63 8.28 -18.11 9.10
N GLU A 64 7.15 -17.99 9.79
CA GLU A 64 6.57 -16.69 10.16
C GLU A 64 7.51 -15.93 11.11
N GLN A 65 8.15 -16.61 12.05
CA GLN A 65 9.18 -16.01 12.92
C GLN A 65 10.40 -15.54 12.13
N CYS A 66 10.91 -16.36 11.19
CA CYS A 66 12.05 -15.98 10.34
C CYS A 66 11.72 -14.79 9.43
N LEU A 67 10.52 -14.77 8.85
CA LEU A 67 10.07 -13.69 7.97
C LEU A 67 9.85 -12.39 8.75
N GLN A 68 9.15 -12.45 9.89
CA GLN A 68 8.98 -11.30 10.79
C GLN A 68 10.33 -10.71 11.16
N LEU A 69 11.29 -11.58 11.49
CA LEU A 69 12.62 -11.16 11.88
C LEU A 69 13.33 -10.41 10.75
N ALA A 70 13.29 -10.95 9.54
CA ALA A 70 13.89 -10.30 8.39
C ALA A 70 13.26 -8.94 8.09
N ILE A 71 11.93 -8.85 8.07
CA ILE A 71 11.22 -7.59 7.84
C ILE A 71 11.55 -6.57 8.92
N TYR A 72 11.63 -6.98 10.19
CA TYR A 72 11.94 -6.09 11.30
C TYR A 72 13.35 -5.47 11.17
N TYR A 73 14.36 -6.27 10.84
CA TYR A 73 15.73 -5.78 10.78
C TYR A 73 16.09 -5.08 9.47
N GLU A 74 15.45 -5.45 8.36
CA GLU A 74 15.73 -4.84 7.05
C GLU A 74 14.86 -3.62 6.77
N ALA A 75 13.62 -3.62 7.26
CA ALA A 75 12.62 -2.61 6.93
C ALA A 75 11.85 -2.12 8.16
N GLY A 76 12.36 -2.31 9.38
CA GLY A 76 11.68 -1.92 10.62
C GLY A 76 11.27 -0.44 10.67
N PHE A 77 12.14 0.44 10.17
CA PHE A 77 11.91 1.89 10.09
C PHE A 77 11.32 2.36 8.74
N GLU A 78 11.17 1.46 7.78
CA GLU A 78 10.56 1.79 6.48
C GLU A 78 9.05 2.01 6.61
N ASN A 79 8.46 2.65 5.60
CA ASN A 79 7.01 2.66 5.45
C ASN A 79 6.45 1.25 5.15
N MET A 80 5.13 1.10 5.15
CA MET A 80 4.48 -0.19 4.89
C MET A 80 4.89 -0.82 3.55
N TRP A 81 5.12 0.02 2.53
CA TRP A 81 5.55 -0.41 1.20
C TRP A 81 6.92 -1.11 1.23
N GLY A 82 7.91 -0.55 1.93
CA GLY A 82 9.23 -1.17 2.12
C GLY A 82 9.16 -2.50 2.88
N LYS A 83 8.31 -2.59 3.92
CA LYS A 83 8.10 -3.84 4.68
C LYS A 83 7.51 -4.96 3.80
N MET A 84 6.47 -4.64 3.03
CA MET A 84 5.83 -5.59 2.11
C MET A 84 6.80 -6.03 1.00
N MET A 85 7.61 -5.11 0.48
CA MET A 85 8.62 -5.40 -0.53
C MET A 85 9.66 -6.40 -0.03
N VAL A 86 10.23 -6.19 1.16
CA VAL A 86 11.19 -7.14 1.75
C VAL A 86 10.56 -8.52 1.92
N ALA A 87 9.32 -8.58 2.41
CA ALA A 87 8.59 -9.84 2.51
C ALA A 87 8.45 -10.53 1.15
N LYS A 88 8.05 -9.79 0.11
CA LYS A 88 7.89 -10.30 -1.25
C LYS A 88 9.21 -10.79 -1.84
N VAL A 89 10.31 -10.06 -1.66
CA VAL A 89 11.65 -10.48 -2.11
C VAL A 89 12.04 -11.82 -1.50
N ILE A 90 11.81 -12.02 -0.19
CA ILE A 90 12.12 -13.28 0.48
C ILE A 90 11.29 -14.43 -0.09
N LEU A 91 9.98 -14.21 -0.30
CA LEU A 91 9.10 -15.24 -0.87
C LEU A 91 9.44 -15.55 -2.34
N ASN A 92 9.83 -14.55 -3.12
CA ASN A 92 10.30 -14.76 -4.50
C ASN A 92 11.62 -15.53 -4.54
N ARG A 93 12.51 -15.33 -3.54
CA ARG A 93 13.70 -16.17 -3.38
C ARG A 93 13.31 -17.61 -3.08
N VAL A 94 12.39 -17.85 -2.14
CA VAL A 94 11.90 -19.20 -1.81
C VAL A 94 11.33 -19.92 -3.05
N ALA A 95 10.60 -19.19 -3.91
CA ALA A 95 10.03 -19.75 -5.13
C ALA A 95 11.07 -20.00 -6.25
N SER A 96 12.27 -19.43 -6.14
CA SER A 96 13.30 -19.49 -7.17
C SER A 96 14.29 -20.62 -6.91
N ARG A 97 14.64 -21.37 -7.97
CA ARG A 97 15.61 -22.48 -7.90
C ARG A 97 17.04 -22.03 -7.55
N ARG A 98 17.31 -20.73 -7.54
CA ARG A 98 18.62 -20.13 -7.24
C ARG A 98 18.86 -19.91 -5.75
N PHE A 99 17.82 -20.03 -4.93
CA PHE A 99 17.87 -19.82 -3.49
C PHE A 99 17.33 -21.04 -2.75
N PRO A 100 17.55 -21.13 -1.43
CA PRO A 100 16.93 -22.17 -0.63
C PRO A 100 15.40 -22.14 -0.70
N ASN A 101 14.77 -23.32 -0.60
CA ASN A 101 13.33 -23.53 -0.78
C ASN A 101 12.51 -23.37 0.52
N SER A 102 13.04 -22.70 1.55
CA SER A 102 12.28 -22.35 2.76
C SER A 102 12.66 -20.98 3.26
N VAL A 103 11.71 -20.30 3.91
CA VAL A 103 11.87 -18.92 4.39
C VAL A 103 13.05 -18.83 5.35
N CYS A 104 13.09 -19.70 6.36
CA CYS A 104 14.21 -19.70 7.29
C CYS A 104 15.55 -19.98 6.61
N ALA A 105 15.62 -20.84 5.59
CA ALA A 105 16.88 -21.11 4.90
C ALA A 105 17.35 -19.91 4.06
N VAL A 106 16.44 -19.18 3.42
CA VAL A 106 16.74 -17.90 2.74
C VAL A 106 17.22 -16.84 3.73
N VAL A 107 16.48 -16.65 4.83
CA VAL A 107 16.83 -15.65 5.86
C VAL A 107 18.17 -15.96 6.52
N LYS A 108 18.49 -17.24 6.69
CA LYS A 108 19.75 -17.70 7.28
C LYS A 108 20.84 -17.90 6.25
N GLN A 109 20.64 -17.58 4.98
CA GLN A 109 21.70 -17.74 3.98
C GLN A 109 22.88 -16.84 4.34
N LYS A 110 24.11 -17.39 4.21
CA LYS A 110 25.33 -16.69 4.61
C LYS A 110 25.44 -15.35 3.88
N TYR A 111 25.69 -14.29 4.64
CA TYR A 111 25.85 -12.91 4.16
C TYR A 111 24.63 -12.24 3.50
N GLN A 112 23.46 -12.88 3.44
CA GLN A 112 22.28 -12.23 2.87
C GLN A 112 21.63 -11.23 3.81
N PHE A 113 21.53 -11.60 5.09
CA PHE A 113 20.92 -10.78 6.11
C PHE A 113 21.95 -10.51 7.20
N SER A 114 22.44 -9.27 7.25
CA SER A 114 23.55 -8.88 8.13
C SER A 114 23.23 -9.13 9.61
N PHE A 115 21.94 -9.05 9.97
CA PHE A 115 21.48 -9.32 11.32
C PHE A 115 21.75 -10.76 11.78
N TYR A 116 21.78 -11.74 10.89
CA TYR A 116 21.99 -13.12 11.32
C TYR A 116 23.46 -13.48 11.60
N TRP A 117 24.41 -12.81 10.94
CA TRP A 117 25.81 -13.27 10.88
C TRP A 117 26.83 -12.34 11.52
N GLU A 118 26.46 -11.10 11.85
CA GLU A 118 27.39 -10.14 12.42
C GLU A 118 27.61 -10.39 13.92
N LYS A 119 28.78 -10.98 14.26
CA LYS A 119 29.15 -11.38 15.63
C LYS A 119 29.33 -10.21 16.62
N LYS A 120 29.44 -8.96 16.15
CA LYS A 120 29.82 -7.78 16.96
C LYS A 120 28.68 -6.80 17.25
N ASN A 121 27.42 -7.14 16.97
CA ASN A 121 26.34 -6.18 17.18
C ASN A 121 25.58 -6.41 18.51
N PRO A 122 25.78 -5.55 19.54
CA PRO A 122 25.15 -5.69 20.85
C PRO A 122 23.62 -5.50 20.84
N TRP A 123 23.05 -4.99 19.75
CA TRP A 123 21.61 -4.81 19.53
C TRP A 123 20.93 -6.07 18.97
N LYS A 124 21.68 -7.14 18.66
CA LYS A 124 21.20 -8.37 17.99
C LYS A 124 20.92 -9.53 18.96
N ARG A 125 20.15 -9.29 20.02
CA ARG A 125 19.47 -10.42 20.70
C ARG A 125 18.26 -10.81 19.84
N PHE A 126 18.12 -12.11 19.59
CA PHE A 126 17.05 -12.69 18.78
C PHE A 126 16.10 -13.49 19.69
N PRO A 127 14.80 -13.16 19.75
CA PRO A 127 14.15 -11.93 19.25
C PRO A 127 14.63 -10.66 19.99
N PRO A 128 14.34 -9.44 19.47
CA PRO A 128 14.71 -8.19 20.14
C PRO A 128 14.11 -8.13 21.55
N LYS A 129 14.87 -7.55 22.50
CA LYS A 129 14.46 -7.45 23.91
C LYS A 129 13.13 -6.71 24.08
N LYS A 130 12.94 -5.61 23.34
CA LYS A 130 11.72 -4.78 23.37
C LYS A 130 10.93 -5.01 22.09
N LYS A 131 9.72 -5.54 22.22
CA LYS A 131 8.79 -5.80 21.09
C LYS A 131 7.83 -4.63 20.92
N GLY A 132 8.34 -3.54 20.35
CA GLY A 132 7.56 -2.32 20.07
C GLY A 132 6.64 -2.47 18.85
N GLU A 133 6.11 -1.34 18.39
CA GLU A 133 5.20 -1.26 17.24
C GLU A 133 5.80 -1.86 15.97
N MET A 134 7.03 -1.47 15.62
CA MET A 134 7.73 -1.99 14.43
C MET A 134 7.81 -3.53 14.43
N TRP A 135 8.06 -4.14 15.59
CA TRP A 135 8.08 -5.60 15.72
C TRP A 135 6.71 -6.23 15.43
N HIS A 136 5.64 -5.63 15.96
CA HIS A 136 4.27 -6.09 15.72
C HIS A 136 3.88 -5.91 14.26
N VAL A 137 4.15 -4.75 13.66
CA VAL A 137 3.87 -4.47 12.25
C VAL A 137 4.61 -5.44 11.34
N SER A 138 5.90 -5.71 11.60
CA SER A 138 6.65 -6.73 10.86
C SER A 138 6.05 -8.13 10.99
N GLY A 139 5.49 -8.47 12.15
CA GLY A 139 4.78 -9.74 12.37
C GLY A 139 3.48 -9.83 11.56
N LEU A 140 2.69 -8.75 11.54
CA LEU A 140 1.48 -8.68 10.72
C LEU A 140 1.81 -8.79 9.22
N VAL A 141 2.84 -8.08 8.74
CA VAL A 141 3.27 -8.19 7.34
C VAL A 141 3.72 -9.62 7.01
N ALA A 142 4.50 -10.26 7.89
CA ALA A 142 4.92 -11.65 7.71
C ALA A 142 3.73 -12.62 7.65
N HIS A 143 2.78 -12.46 8.57
CA HIS A 143 1.57 -13.27 8.64
C HIS A 143 0.74 -13.21 7.36
N HIS A 144 0.53 -11.99 6.84
CA HIS A 144 -0.22 -11.76 5.60
C HIS A 144 0.55 -12.25 4.38
N ALA A 145 1.87 -12.04 4.33
CA ALA A 145 2.72 -12.46 3.22
C ALA A 145 2.70 -13.99 3.02
N LEU A 146 2.80 -14.77 4.10
CA LEU A 146 2.79 -16.24 4.03
C LEU A 146 1.43 -16.83 3.61
N ARG A 147 0.37 -16.01 3.63
CA ARG A 147 -1.00 -16.40 3.25
C ARG A 147 -1.41 -15.84 1.89
N ASP A 148 -0.48 -15.24 1.15
CA ASP A 148 -0.73 -14.51 -0.10
C ASP A 148 -1.80 -13.39 0.05
N LEU A 149 -1.81 -12.70 1.19
CA LEU A 149 -2.78 -11.65 1.53
C LEU A 149 -2.20 -10.23 1.43
N LEU A 150 -1.09 -10.02 0.69
CA LEU A 150 -0.53 -8.68 0.49
C LEU A 150 -1.28 -7.93 -0.60
N VAL A 151 -1.67 -6.68 -0.30
CA VAL A 151 -2.53 -5.83 -1.15
C VAL A 151 -1.88 -5.40 -2.48
N TYR A 152 -0.59 -5.67 -2.70
CA TYR A 152 0.14 -5.29 -3.91
C TYR A 152 1.00 -6.43 -4.46
N LYS A 153 0.51 -7.68 -4.42
CA LYS A 153 1.30 -8.86 -4.78
C LYS A 153 1.84 -8.87 -6.22
N GLU A 154 1.20 -8.13 -7.12
CA GLU A 154 1.59 -7.98 -8.52
C GLU A 154 2.73 -6.98 -8.72
N VAL A 155 2.84 -6.01 -7.80
CA VAL A 155 4.05 -5.22 -7.66
C VAL A 155 5.08 -6.13 -7.01
N TRP A 156 6.29 -6.23 -7.56
CA TRP A 156 7.32 -7.03 -6.89
C TRP A 156 7.57 -8.41 -7.46
N GLN A 157 6.78 -8.90 -8.43
CA GLN A 157 6.72 -10.33 -8.76
C GLN A 157 8.07 -10.99 -9.05
N CYS A 158 8.97 -10.33 -9.78
CA CYS A 158 10.30 -10.86 -10.10
C CYS A 158 11.40 -10.44 -9.12
N ALA A 159 11.08 -9.59 -8.14
CA ALA A 159 12.11 -8.95 -7.32
C ALA A 159 12.77 -9.95 -6.39
N GLN A 160 14.09 -10.03 -6.48
CA GLN A 160 14.90 -10.91 -5.64
C GLN A 160 16.07 -10.17 -5.00
N TYR A 161 16.29 -8.92 -5.40
CA TYR A 161 17.43 -8.12 -4.99
C TYR A 161 16.95 -6.71 -4.65
N TYR A 162 17.53 -6.13 -3.61
CA TYR A 162 17.35 -4.72 -3.29
C TYR A 162 18.63 -4.18 -2.64
N LYS A 163 18.79 -2.86 -2.68
CA LYS A 163 19.83 -2.13 -1.96
C LYS A 163 19.27 -0.79 -1.50
N ARG A 164 19.97 -0.13 -0.57
CA ARG A 164 19.67 1.26 -0.23
C ARG A 164 19.73 2.15 -1.47
N THR A 165 18.79 3.10 -1.58
CA THR A 165 18.73 4.09 -2.66
C THR A 165 19.96 5.00 -2.66
N ASP A 166 20.45 5.37 -1.49
CA ASP A 166 21.64 6.22 -1.28
C ASP A 166 22.99 5.50 -1.42
N ASN A 167 22.99 4.19 -1.68
CA ASN A 167 24.17 3.33 -1.73
C ASN A 167 25.05 3.29 -0.46
N VAL A 168 24.55 3.78 0.69
CA VAL A 168 25.28 3.67 1.96
C VAL A 168 25.47 2.19 2.31
N GLY A 169 26.71 1.81 2.62
CA GLY A 169 27.07 0.40 2.89
C GLY A 169 27.15 -0.50 1.64
N VAL A 170 26.94 0.03 0.43
CA VAL A 170 26.99 -0.75 -0.82
C VAL A 170 28.37 -0.63 -1.47
N SER A 171 29.15 -1.71 -1.45
CA SER A 171 30.48 -1.74 -2.06
C SER A 171 30.46 -1.51 -3.59
N LYS A 172 31.57 -1.02 -4.16
CA LYS A 172 31.71 -0.88 -5.63
C LYS A 172 31.44 -2.18 -6.39
N ARG A 173 31.88 -3.32 -5.84
CA ARG A 173 31.60 -4.65 -6.41
C ARG A 173 30.10 -4.93 -6.44
N SER A 174 29.39 -4.60 -5.35
CA SER A 174 27.94 -4.76 -5.27
C SER A 174 27.22 -3.84 -6.26
N GLN A 175 27.63 -2.57 -6.35
CA GLN A 175 27.07 -1.62 -7.34
C GLN A 175 27.24 -2.14 -8.77
N LYS A 176 28.40 -2.69 -9.14
CA LYS A 176 28.63 -3.34 -10.43
C LYS A 176 27.75 -4.57 -10.65
N PHE A 177 27.44 -5.33 -9.60
CA PHE A 177 26.47 -6.43 -9.70
C PHE A 177 25.06 -5.88 -9.96
N PHE A 178 24.62 -4.87 -9.21
CA PHE A 178 23.31 -4.24 -9.39
C PHE A 178 23.13 -3.58 -10.76
N SER A 179 24.20 -3.09 -11.40
CA SER A 179 24.13 -2.56 -12.77
C SER A 179 23.89 -3.64 -13.84
N THR A 180 23.92 -4.93 -13.48
CA THR A 180 23.54 -6.03 -14.38
C THR A 180 22.08 -6.47 -14.22
N LEU A 181 21.37 -5.89 -13.25
CA LEU A 181 19.99 -6.23 -12.94
C LEU A 181 19.02 -5.19 -13.51
N VAL A 182 17.75 -5.58 -13.66
CA VAL A 182 16.69 -4.67 -14.11
C VAL A 182 16.11 -3.96 -12.89
N PHE A 183 16.20 -2.64 -12.86
CA PHE A 183 15.53 -1.82 -11.85
C PHE A 183 14.02 -1.85 -12.10
N VAL A 184 13.24 -2.16 -11.06
CA VAL A 184 11.78 -2.29 -11.17
C VAL A 184 11.02 -1.33 -10.26
N GLY A 185 11.73 -0.44 -9.57
CA GLY A 185 11.13 0.62 -8.76
C GLY A 185 11.74 0.74 -7.38
N THR A 186 11.11 1.59 -6.56
CA THR A 186 11.56 1.94 -5.22
C THR A 186 10.48 1.60 -4.20
N ALA A 187 10.89 1.14 -3.03
CA ALA A 187 10.01 0.83 -1.89
C ALA A 187 10.60 1.41 -0.61
N GLY A 188 10.19 2.64 -0.26
CA GLY A 188 10.86 3.37 0.82
C GLY A 188 12.31 3.72 0.43
N GLU A 189 13.29 3.43 1.30
CA GLU A 189 14.71 3.63 0.99
C GLU A 189 15.34 2.49 0.17
N HIS A 190 14.54 1.59 -0.41
CA HIS A 190 15.05 0.46 -1.18
C HIS A 190 14.87 0.64 -2.69
N SER A 191 15.96 0.61 -3.44
CA SER A 191 15.92 0.34 -4.88
C SER A 191 15.78 -1.16 -5.11
N VAL A 192 14.78 -1.57 -5.88
CA VAL A 192 14.35 -2.98 -6.04
C VAL A 192 14.69 -3.45 -7.45
N TYR A 193 15.19 -4.68 -7.56
CA TYR A 193 15.72 -5.23 -8.80
C TYR A 193 15.27 -6.67 -9.04
N CYS A 194 15.12 -6.96 -10.33
CA CYS A 194 14.86 -8.28 -10.86
C CYS A 194 16.06 -8.79 -11.64
N ASP A 195 16.24 -10.11 -11.66
CA ASP A 195 17.17 -10.74 -12.59
C ASP A 195 16.58 -10.67 -14.00
N PRO A 196 17.33 -10.24 -15.04
CA PRO A 196 16.81 -10.19 -16.40
C PRO A 196 16.26 -11.53 -16.90
N ARG A 197 16.76 -12.66 -16.38
CA ARG A 197 16.30 -14.01 -16.75
C ARG A 197 14.91 -14.37 -16.21
N ASP A 198 14.43 -13.64 -15.22
CA ASP A 198 13.14 -13.90 -14.55
C ASP A 198 12.02 -12.96 -15.03
N ILE A 199 12.28 -12.16 -16.07
CA ILE A 199 11.32 -11.23 -16.66
C ILE A 199 10.99 -11.72 -18.08
N SER A 200 9.71 -11.72 -18.44
CA SER A 200 9.29 -12.01 -19.82
C SER A 200 9.89 -10.98 -20.79
N ARG A 201 10.10 -11.36 -22.05
CA ARG A 201 10.66 -10.44 -23.05
C ARG A 201 9.80 -9.19 -23.21
N GLU A 202 8.49 -9.36 -23.22
CA GLU A 202 7.50 -8.28 -23.34
C GLU A 202 7.62 -7.29 -22.17
N ARG A 203 7.78 -7.80 -20.95
CA ARG A 203 7.96 -6.97 -19.76
C ARG A 203 9.34 -6.32 -19.70
N LEU A 204 10.38 -6.95 -20.23
CA LEU A 204 11.71 -6.34 -20.35
C LEU A 204 11.67 -5.12 -21.28
N TYR A 205 10.99 -5.22 -22.43
CA TYR A 205 10.87 -4.10 -23.37
C TYR A 205 10.03 -2.94 -22.83
N ALA A 206 9.04 -3.21 -21.97
CA ALA A 206 8.23 -2.16 -21.35
C ALA A 206 8.97 -1.36 -20.25
N LEU A 207 10.17 -1.80 -19.83
CA LEU A 207 10.95 -1.18 -18.74
C LEU A 207 12.21 -0.44 -19.23
N ASN A 208 12.56 -0.56 -20.52
CA ASN A 208 13.68 0.13 -21.16
C ASN A 208 13.16 1.28 -22.03
#